data_AF-A0A3L6PEJ1-F1
#
_entry.id   AF-A0A3L6PEJ1-F1
#
_cell.length_a   1.000
_cell.length_b   1.000
_cell.length_c   1.000
_cell.angle_alpha   90.00
_cell.angle_beta   90.00
_cell.angle_gamma   90.00
#
_symmetry.space_group_name_H-M   'P 1'
#
loop_
_entity.id
_entity.type
_entity.pdbx_description
1 polymer ?
#
loop_
_entity_poly.entity_id
_entity_poly.type
_entity_poly.pdbx_seq_one_letter_code
_entity_poly.pdbx_strand_id
1 'polypeptide(L)'
;MPLRLLPPPRRAAAPLLIPTVPHLARLLLSHAPATPPLLLALLPAWPPLLAPLLSHLLLSHSPPLPALSLYRSLLALPHFPVTESSLPVLLRLLARSRRHAHLSFPLLESLPSTHPHLLSTPALAVLLSTALSASAPGASFDAAVTCFDSAARVWARAGRAFGAAELNALLRAFCARGRVAEARALFHRYCDAGVVSEAYRCFREIIEMGMVPTERAFRVLEGFLRRTREYGKVEEIRQMMKVAQLEGHQIEEEAV
;
A
#
# COMPACT_ATOMS: atom_id res chain seq x y z
N MET A 1 -8.73 79.39 -15.99
CA MET A 1 -8.04 78.09 -16.12
C MET A 1 -8.38 77.25 -14.89
N PRO A 2 -9.33 76.29 -14.97
CA PRO A 2 -9.64 75.46 -13.81
C PRO A 2 -8.62 74.31 -13.70
N LEU A 3 -8.01 74.15 -12.53
CA LEU A 3 -7.09 73.06 -12.21
C LEU A 3 -7.90 71.74 -12.15
N ARG A 4 -7.69 70.87 -13.14
CA ARG A 4 -8.19 69.48 -13.11
C ARG A 4 -7.44 68.73 -12.01
N LEU A 5 -8.11 68.49 -10.89
CA LEU A 5 -7.67 67.52 -9.89
C LEU A 5 -7.75 66.11 -10.50
N LEU A 6 -6.58 65.49 -10.69
CA LEU A 6 -6.46 64.09 -11.08
C LEU A 6 -7.07 63.22 -9.97
N PRO A 7 -7.93 62.23 -10.26
CA PRO A 7 -8.38 61.31 -9.22
C PRO A 7 -7.18 60.53 -8.67
N PRO A 8 -7.17 60.17 -7.36
CA PRO A 8 -6.07 59.40 -6.80
C PRO A 8 -5.94 58.06 -7.55
N PRO A 9 -4.73 57.51 -7.68
CA PRO A 9 -4.56 56.20 -8.28
C PRO A 9 -5.41 55.23 -7.47
N ARG A 10 -6.36 54.57 -8.13
CA ARG A 10 -7.04 53.41 -7.58
C ARG A 10 -5.93 52.45 -7.16
N ARG A 11 -5.66 52.35 -5.86
CA ARG A 11 -4.85 51.26 -5.30
C ARG A 11 -5.56 50.00 -5.77
N ALA A 12 -5.00 49.34 -6.79
CA ALA A 12 -5.42 48.01 -7.15
C ALA A 12 -5.39 47.22 -5.84
N ALA A 13 -6.56 46.74 -5.41
CA ALA A 13 -6.62 45.81 -4.29
C ALA A 13 -5.57 44.75 -4.58
N ALA A 14 -4.58 44.60 -3.69
CA ALA A 14 -3.59 43.55 -3.81
C ALA A 14 -4.35 42.26 -4.13
N PRO A 15 -4.01 41.54 -5.21
CA PRO A 15 -4.71 40.29 -5.50
C PRO A 15 -4.61 39.45 -4.24
N LEU A 16 -5.76 39.03 -3.70
CA LEU A 16 -5.81 38.07 -2.61
C LEU A 16 -4.82 36.97 -2.98
N LEU A 17 -3.71 36.86 -2.23
CA LEU A 17 -2.59 35.99 -2.58
C LEU A 17 -3.16 34.59 -2.83
N ILE A 18 -3.19 34.17 -4.08
CA ILE A 18 -3.61 32.81 -4.42
C ILE A 18 -2.64 31.89 -3.69
N PRO A 19 -3.12 31.04 -2.76
CA PRO A 19 -2.23 30.22 -1.97
C PRO A 19 -1.45 29.29 -2.92
N THR A 20 -0.14 29.19 -2.73
CA THR A 20 0.70 28.24 -3.47
C THR A 20 0.98 27.02 -2.62
N VAL A 21 1.29 25.88 -3.27
CA VAL A 21 1.60 24.61 -2.58
C VAL A 21 2.66 24.76 -1.48
N PRO A 22 3.80 25.45 -1.71
CA PRO A 22 4.83 25.61 -0.66
C PRO A 22 4.36 26.49 0.51
N HIS A 23 3.45 27.44 0.26
CA HIS A 23 2.89 28.26 1.34
C HIS A 23 1.92 27.45 2.20
N LEU A 24 1.01 26.70 1.57
CA LEU A 24 0.09 25.80 2.29
C LEU A 24 0.84 24.70 3.04
N ALA A 25 1.88 24.12 2.44
CA ALA A 25 2.71 23.13 3.10
C ALA A 25 3.39 23.71 4.35
N ARG A 26 4.04 24.88 4.24
CA ARG A 26 4.65 25.55 5.39
C ARG A 26 3.65 25.85 6.50
N LEU A 27 2.44 26.28 6.13
CA LEU A 27 1.37 26.60 7.08
C LEU A 27 0.84 25.34 7.80
N LEU A 28 0.67 24.22 7.08
CA LEU A 28 0.33 22.93 7.69
C LEU A 28 1.43 22.41 8.63
N LEU A 29 2.69 22.59 8.24
CA LEU A 29 3.85 22.15 9.01
C LEU A 29 4.08 23.00 10.26
N SER A 30 3.82 24.32 10.21
CA SER A 30 3.94 25.21 11.37
C SER A 30 2.90 24.93 12.45
N HIS A 31 1.78 24.30 12.09
CA HIS A 31 0.75 23.88 13.04
C HIS A 31 0.81 22.38 13.40
N ALA A 32 1.85 21.65 12.98
CA ALA A 32 2.07 20.29 13.45
C ALA A 32 2.31 20.28 14.98
N PRO A 33 1.83 19.29 15.74
CA PRO A 33 1.24 18.01 15.31
C PRO A 33 -0.28 18.05 15.04
N ALA A 34 -0.98 19.10 15.47
CA ALA A 34 -2.43 19.23 15.35
C ALA A 34 -2.79 20.28 14.29
N THR A 35 -2.91 19.86 13.04
CA THR A 35 -3.38 20.75 11.97
C THR A 35 -4.79 21.25 12.31
N PRO A 36 -5.00 22.57 12.44
CA PRO A 36 -6.28 23.11 12.90
C PRO A 36 -7.42 22.67 11.97
N PRO A 37 -8.55 22.20 12.50
CA PRO A 37 -9.64 21.65 11.70
C PRO A 37 -10.23 22.69 10.74
N LEU A 38 -10.19 23.97 11.11
CA LEU A 38 -10.61 25.08 10.25
C LEU A 38 -9.73 25.22 9.01
N LEU A 39 -8.41 25.02 9.14
CA LEU A 39 -7.50 25.05 7.99
C LEU A 39 -7.80 23.88 7.05
N LEU A 40 -8.00 22.67 7.60
CA LEU A 40 -8.40 21.50 6.80
C LEU A 40 -9.77 21.69 6.14
N ALA A 41 -10.71 22.37 6.80
CA ALA A 41 -12.03 22.66 6.26
C ALA A 41 -12.02 23.71 5.13
N LEU A 42 -10.98 24.56 5.07
CA LEU A 42 -10.81 25.56 4.01
C LEU A 42 -10.09 25.00 2.78
N LEU A 43 -9.28 23.95 2.93
CA LEU A 43 -8.55 23.31 1.83
C LEU A 43 -9.42 22.90 0.61
N PRO A 44 -10.65 22.37 0.76
CA PRO A 44 -11.55 22.06 -0.35
C PRO A 44 -11.90 23.26 -1.24
N ALA A 45 -11.69 24.50 -0.77
CA ALA A 45 -11.86 25.70 -1.60
C ALA A 45 -10.81 25.81 -2.72
N TRP A 46 -9.72 25.04 -2.64
CA TRP A 46 -8.65 25.00 -3.65
C TRP A 46 -8.34 23.59 -4.17
N PRO A 47 -9.30 22.91 -4.83
CA PRO A 47 -9.12 21.55 -5.35
C PRO A 47 -7.84 21.29 -6.18
N PRO A 48 -7.40 22.19 -7.09
CA PRO A 48 -6.23 21.90 -7.92
C PRO A 48 -4.92 21.84 -7.13
N LEU A 49 -4.89 22.39 -5.91
CA LEU A 49 -3.72 22.41 -5.06
C LEU A 49 -3.63 21.18 -4.15
N LEU A 50 -4.72 20.44 -3.94
CA LEU A 50 -4.80 19.37 -2.95
C LEU A 50 -3.91 18.17 -3.27
N ALA A 51 -3.95 17.66 -4.50
CA ALA A 51 -3.10 16.54 -4.91
C ALA A 51 -1.60 16.92 -4.92
N PRO A 52 -1.19 18.08 -5.48
CA PRO A 52 0.19 18.57 -5.36
C PRO A 52 0.66 18.82 -3.92
N LEU A 53 -0.24 19.27 -3.04
CA LEU A 53 0.05 19.50 -1.63
C LEU A 53 0.26 18.18 -0.89
N LEU A 54 -0.61 17.18 -1.12
CA LEU A 54 -0.44 15.84 -0.58
C LEU A 54 0.88 15.23 -1.05
N SER A 55 1.17 15.26 -2.37
CA SER A 55 2.41 14.70 -2.90
C SER A 55 3.65 15.40 -2.34
N HIS A 56 3.61 16.72 -2.20
CA HIS A 56 4.68 17.49 -1.57
C HIS A 56 4.93 17.06 -0.11
N LEU A 57 3.87 16.89 0.69
CA LEU A 57 4.00 16.44 2.08
C LEU A 57 4.50 14.98 2.18
N LEU A 58 4.04 14.10 1.29
CA LEU A 58 4.41 12.69 1.27
C LEU A 58 5.85 12.44 0.82
N LEU A 59 6.37 13.26 -0.11
CA LEU A 59 7.70 13.12 -0.68
C LEU A 59 8.75 13.95 0.07
N SER A 60 8.34 14.97 0.82
CA SER A 60 9.25 15.75 1.66
C SER A 60 9.63 14.99 2.93
N HIS A 61 10.78 15.31 3.53
CA HIS A 61 11.20 14.83 4.85
C HIS A 61 10.39 15.46 6.01
N SER A 62 9.08 15.59 5.82
CA SER A 62 8.18 16.24 6.76
C SER A 62 7.65 15.28 7.82
N PRO A 63 7.20 15.78 8.99
CA PRO A 63 6.49 14.95 9.97
C PRO A 63 5.26 14.26 9.34
N PRO A 64 4.93 13.02 9.74
CA PRO A 64 3.86 12.26 9.09
C PRO A 64 2.44 12.78 9.43
N LEU A 65 2.25 13.48 10.54
CA LEU A 65 0.91 13.83 11.05
C LEU A 65 0.15 14.83 10.16
N PRO A 66 0.77 15.92 9.66
CA PRO A 66 0.12 16.80 8.70
C PRO A 66 -0.28 16.08 7.41
N ALA A 67 0.60 15.22 6.88
CA ALA A 67 0.31 14.41 5.70
C ALA A 67 -0.87 13.46 5.94
N LEU A 68 -0.90 12.78 7.10
CA LEU A 68 -1.99 11.88 7.50
C LEU A 68 -3.31 12.64 7.70
N SER A 69 -3.29 13.81 8.32
CA SER A 69 -4.49 14.62 8.57
C SER A 69 -5.10 15.13 7.27
N LEU A 70 -4.25 15.63 6.38
CA LEU A 70 -4.65 16.02 5.04
C LEU A 70 -5.19 14.82 4.25
N TYR A 71 -4.50 13.68 4.27
CA TYR A 71 -4.96 12.46 3.60
C TYR A 71 -6.36 12.02 4.06
N ARG A 72 -6.62 12.00 5.37
CA ARG A 72 -7.94 11.69 5.92
C ARG A 72 -9.01 12.69 5.49
N SER A 73 -8.67 13.99 5.46
CA SER A 73 -9.60 15.02 4.99
C SER A 73 -9.97 14.83 3.52
N LEU A 74 -9.00 14.43 2.67
CA LEU A 74 -9.25 14.15 1.26
C LEU A 74 -10.13 12.92 1.05
N LEU A 75 -9.95 11.86 1.85
CA LEU A 75 -10.81 10.67 1.80
C LEU A 75 -12.26 10.96 2.22
N ALA A 76 -12.48 11.97 3.05
CA ALA A 76 -13.82 12.39 3.48
C ALA A 76 -14.54 13.23 2.41
N LEU A 77 -13.83 13.76 1.41
CA LEU A 77 -14.44 14.52 0.33
C LEU A 77 -15.10 13.57 -0.69
N PRO A 78 -16.39 13.79 -1.03
CA PRO A 78 -17.04 13.00 -2.06
C PRO A 78 -16.37 13.28 -3.42
N HIS A 79 -16.10 12.21 -4.18
CA HIS A 79 -15.56 12.25 -5.55
C HIS A 79 -14.15 12.83 -5.74
N PHE A 80 -13.37 13.06 -4.68
CA PHE A 80 -11.98 13.47 -4.84
C PHE A 80 -11.09 12.26 -5.21
N PRO A 81 -10.42 12.25 -6.38
CA PRO A 81 -9.64 11.09 -6.81
C PRO A 81 -8.31 11.03 -6.05
N VAL A 82 -8.25 10.22 -5.00
CA VAL A 82 -7.00 9.93 -4.29
C VAL A 82 -6.20 8.86 -5.07
N THR A 83 -4.95 9.16 -5.38
CA THR A 83 -4.06 8.25 -6.14
C THR A 83 -3.73 6.98 -5.35
N GLU A 84 -3.71 5.82 -5.99
CA GLU A 84 -3.38 4.53 -5.35
C GLU A 84 -2.01 4.51 -4.67
N SER A 85 -1.00 5.15 -5.28
CA SER A 85 0.37 5.20 -4.75
C SER A 85 0.53 6.03 -3.47
N SER A 86 -0.46 6.86 -3.12
CA SER A 86 -0.40 7.74 -1.95
C SER A 86 -0.43 6.98 -0.63
N LEU A 87 -1.24 5.91 -0.53
CA LEU A 87 -1.37 5.11 0.70
C LEU A 87 -0.05 4.39 1.06
N PRO A 88 0.59 3.62 0.16
CA PRO A 88 1.88 2.99 0.46
C PRO A 88 2.99 3.99 0.82
N VAL A 89 2.99 5.20 0.26
CA VAL A 89 3.97 6.24 0.59
C VAL A 89 3.70 6.79 1.99
N LEU A 90 2.44 7.08 2.33
CA LEU A 90 2.06 7.53 3.68
C LEU A 90 2.38 6.48 4.75
N LEU A 91 2.09 5.21 4.47
CA LEU A 91 2.41 4.10 5.38
C LEU A 91 3.93 3.98 5.59
N ARG A 92 4.74 4.17 4.55
CA ARG A 92 6.21 4.21 4.68
C ARG A 92 6.69 5.39 5.50
N LEU A 93 6.07 6.56 5.35
CA LEU A 93 6.40 7.74 6.15
C LEU A 93 6.09 7.50 7.64
N LEU A 94 4.93 6.91 7.94
CA LEU A 94 4.55 6.50 9.31
C LEU A 94 5.52 5.46 9.89
N ALA A 95 5.81 4.42 9.11
CA ALA A 95 6.76 3.36 9.46
C ALA A 95 8.13 3.91 9.88
N ARG A 96 8.70 4.82 9.07
CA ARG A 96 10.01 5.43 9.30
C ARG A 96 10.04 6.29 10.55
N SER A 97 8.92 6.93 10.89
CA SER A 97 8.84 7.81 12.06
C SER A 97 8.88 7.08 13.41
N ARG A 98 8.80 5.72 13.42
CA ARG A 98 8.73 4.79 14.57
C ARG A 98 7.63 5.09 15.59
N ARG A 99 7.62 6.29 16.18
CA ARG A 99 6.60 6.82 17.09
C ARG A 99 5.18 6.70 16.52
N HIS A 100 5.00 6.90 15.22
CA HIS A 100 3.67 6.85 14.57
C HIS A 100 3.42 5.57 13.78
N ALA A 101 4.30 4.57 13.86
CA ALA A 101 4.14 3.31 13.11
C ALA A 101 2.84 2.57 13.51
N HIS A 102 2.41 2.70 14.77
CA HIS A 102 1.15 2.14 15.28
C HIS A 102 -0.11 2.69 14.58
N LEU A 103 -0.03 3.87 13.95
CA LEU A 103 -1.16 4.46 13.23
C LEU A 103 -1.40 3.83 11.85
N SER A 104 -0.44 3.07 11.33
CA SER A 104 -0.48 2.52 9.98
C SER A 104 -1.67 1.60 9.76
N PHE A 105 -1.97 0.76 10.74
CA PHE A 105 -3.03 -0.24 10.64
C PHE A 105 -4.43 0.33 10.93
N PRO A 106 -4.65 1.15 11.98
CA PRO A 106 -5.90 1.90 12.13
C PRO A 106 -6.25 2.76 10.92
N LEU A 107 -5.23 3.32 10.23
CA LEU A 107 -5.45 4.03 8.97
C LEU A 107 -6.07 3.11 7.91
N LEU A 108 -5.53 1.89 7.72
CA LEU A 108 -6.07 0.92 6.78
C LEU A 108 -7.52 0.53 7.13
N GLU A 109 -7.82 0.30 8.40
CA GLU A 109 -9.18 -0.06 8.84
C GLU A 109 -10.20 1.05 8.65
N SER A 110 -9.76 2.31 8.77
CA SER A 110 -10.57 3.51 8.60
C SER A 110 -10.82 3.91 7.15
N LEU A 111 -10.29 3.16 6.17
CA LEU A 111 -10.50 3.49 4.76
C LEU A 111 -11.97 3.37 4.39
N PRO A 112 -12.55 4.40 3.73
CA PRO A 112 -13.94 4.35 3.31
C PRO A 112 -14.12 3.34 2.16
N SER A 113 -15.28 2.67 2.13
CA SER A 113 -15.65 1.71 1.08
C SER A 113 -15.75 2.34 -0.32
N THR A 114 -15.81 3.68 -0.41
CA THR A 114 -15.81 4.44 -1.66
C THR A 114 -14.47 4.44 -2.39
N HIS A 115 -13.37 4.07 -1.72
CA HIS A 115 -12.01 4.08 -2.29
C HIS A 115 -11.36 2.70 -2.24
N PRO A 116 -12.00 1.65 -2.81
CA PRO A 116 -11.50 0.29 -2.72
C PRO A 116 -10.15 0.15 -3.44
N HIS A 117 -9.86 0.99 -4.45
CA HIS A 117 -8.62 0.99 -5.23
C HIS A 117 -7.36 1.22 -4.38
N LEU A 118 -7.48 1.90 -3.24
CA LEU A 118 -6.35 2.16 -2.34
C LEU A 118 -5.82 0.89 -1.66
N LEU A 119 -6.66 -0.14 -1.56
CA LEU A 119 -6.29 -1.45 -1.01
C LEU A 119 -5.43 -2.20 -2.04
N SER A 120 -4.12 -2.05 -1.92
CA SER A 120 -3.13 -2.58 -2.85
C SER A 120 -2.06 -3.43 -2.17
N THR A 121 -1.47 -4.36 -2.92
CA THR A 121 -0.37 -5.20 -2.42
C THR A 121 0.85 -4.42 -1.93
N PRO A 122 1.25 -3.27 -2.53
CA PRO A 122 2.30 -2.44 -1.96
C PRO A 122 1.95 -1.86 -0.57
N ALA A 123 0.68 -1.47 -0.33
CA ALA A 123 0.26 -0.96 0.98
C ALA A 123 0.35 -2.07 2.04
N LEU A 124 -0.12 -3.28 1.70
CA LEU A 124 -0.05 -4.46 2.56
C LEU A 124 1.41 -4.86 2.85
N ALA A 125 2.29 -4.87 1.85
CA ALA A 125 3.71 -5.19 2.03
C ALA A 125 4.41 -4.25 3.04
N VAL A 126 4.06 -2.95 3.01
CA VAL A 126 4.56 -1.98 3.99
C VAL A 126 4.02 -2.30 5.39
N LEU A 127 2.73 -2.58 5.53
CA LEU A 127 2.12 -2.94 6.82
C LEU A 127 2.76 -4.18 7.43
N LEU A 128 2.93 -5.25 6.66
CA LEU A 128 3.56 -6.48 7.13
C LEU A 128 5.02 -6.24 7.52
N SER A 129 5.73 -5.43 6.74
CA SER A 129 7.08 -5.01 7.09
C SER A 129 7.13 -4.16 8.36
N THR A 130 6.13 -3.31 8.62
CA THR A 130 6.05 -2.57 9.88
C THR A 130 5.74 -3.46 11.06
N ALA A 131 4.78 -4.38 10.95
CA ALA A 131 4.42 -5.31 12.01
C ALA A 131 5.63 -6.17 12.42
N LEU A 132 6.37 -6.69 11.43
CA LEU A 132 7.58 -7.47 11.69
C LEU A 132 8.73 -6.66 12.32
N SER A 133 8.77 -5.34 12.15
CA SER A 133 9.82 -4.49 12.73
C SER A 133 9.46 -3.92 14.10
N ALA A 134 8.19 -3.62 14.31
CA ALA A 134 7.70 -2.92 15.49
C ALA A 134 7.56 -3.87 16.70
N SER A 135 7.37 -5.15 16.44
CA SER A 135 7.21 -6.17 17.47
C SER A 135 8.54 -6.70 17.99
N ALA A 136 8.54 -7.16 19.25
CA ALA A 136 9.70 -7.84 19.84
C ALA A 136 10.12 -9.07 18.99
N PRO A 137 11.40 -9.49 19.05
CA PRO A 137 11.95 -10.58 18.24
C PRO A 137 11.13 -11.88 18.26
N GLY A 138 10.42 -12.17 19.36
CA GLY A 138 9.52 -13.33 19.50
C GLY A 138 8.04 -13.09 19.17
N ALA A 139 7.56 -11.84 19.17
CA ALA A 139 6.15 -11.51 18.92
C ALA A 139 5.86 -11.11 17.46
N SER A 140 6.91 -10.89 16.67
CA SER A 140 6.82 -10.40 15.29
C SER A 140 6.14 -11.36 14.32
N PHE A 141 6.21 -12.67 14.55
CA PHE A 141 5.48 -13.66 13.75
C PHE A 141 3.96 -13.47 13.89
N ASP A 142 3.47 -13.50 15.13
CA ASP A 142 2.06 -13.38 15.44
C ASP A 142 1.50 -12.01 15.04
N ALA A 143 2.28 -10.94 15.22
CA ALA A 143 1.93 -9.60 14.75
C ALA A 143 1.76 -9.52 13.23
N ALA A 144 2.59 -10.22 12.46
CA ALA A 144 2.48 -10.24 11.01
C ALA A 144 1.27 -11.07 10.52
N VAL A 145 1.00 -12.20 11.17
CA VAL A 145 -0.17 -13.05 10.90
C VAL A 145 -1.46 -12.30 11.22
N THR A 146 -1.56 -11.71 12.41
CA THR A 146 -2.73 -10.92 12.82
C THR A 146 -2.93 -9.72 11.90
N CYS A 147 -1.85 -9.04 11.48
CA CYS A 147 -1.92 -7.96 10.48
C CYS A 147 -2.48 -8.48 9.14
N PHE A 148 -2.01 -9.63 8.67
CA PHE A 148 -2.47 -10.26 7.43
C PHE A 148 -3.94 -10.66 7.47
N ASP A 149 -4.37 -11.39 8.50
CA ASP A 149 -5.76 -11.84 8.68
C ASP A 149 -6.73 -10.67 8.77
N SER A 150 -6.28 -9.58 9.39
CA SER A 150 -7.10 -8.40 9.52
C SER A 150 -7.17 -7.60 8.22
N ALA A 151 -6.08 -7.52 7.47
CA ALA A 151 -6.12 -6.95 6.12
C ALA A 151 -7.07 -7.73 5.22
N ALA A 152 -7.12 -9.06 5.32
CA ALA A 152 -8.09 -9.88 4.60
C ALA A 152 -9.54 -9.45 4.91
N ARG A 153 -9.86 -9.18 6.18
CA ARG A 153 -11.19 -8.65 6.57
C ARG A 153 -11.47 -7.26 5.99
N VAL A 154 -10.46 -6.38 5.90
CA VAL A 154 -10.60 -5.06 5.28
C VAL A 154 -10.90 -5.19 3.78
N TRP A 155 -10.16 -6.04 3.07
CA TRP A 155 -10.38 -6.31 1.65
C TRP A 155 -11.77 -6.89 1.39
N ALA A 156 -12.19 -7.87 2.20
CA ALA A 156 -13.50 -8.50 2.08
C ALA A 156 -14.63 -7.48 2.25
N ARG A 157 -14.55 -6.59 3.26
CA ARG A 157 -15.52 -5.50 3.46
C ARG A 157 -15.57 -4.53 2.28
N ALA A 158 -14.46 -4.35 1.57
CA ALA A 158 -14.36 -3.50 0.39
C ALA A 158 -14.68 -4.24 -0.94
N GLY A 159 -15.07 -5.52 -0.89
CA GLY A 159 -15.33 -6.33 -2.08
C GLY A 159 -14.09 -6.59 -2.95
N ARG A 160 -12.88 -6.47 -2.39
CA ARG A 160 -11.62 -6.72 -3.09
C ARG A 160 -11.22 -8.19 -2.94
N ALA A 161 -10.74 -8.79 -4.03
CA ALA A 161 -10.12 -10.11 -3.98
C ALA A 161 -8.87 -10.07 -3.10
N PHE A 162 -8.71 -11.06 -2.23
CA PHE A 162 -7.57 -11.22 -1.34
C PHE A 162 -7.10 -12.66 -1.44
N GLY A 163 -5.86 -12.88 -1.88
CA GLY A 163 -5.40 -14.23 -2.15
C GLY A 163 -3.91 -14.28 -2.44
N ALA A 164 -3.59 -14.70 -3.66
CA ALA A 164 -2.24 -15.00 -4.11
C ALA A 164 -1.23 -13.86 -3.91
N ALA A 165 -1.56 -12.68 -4.43
CA ALA A 165 -0.65 -11.55 -4.43
C ALA A 165 -0.38 -11.04 -2.99
N GLU A 166 -1.38 -11.08 -2.11
CA GLU A 166 -1.23 -10.72 -0.71
C GLU A 166 -0.43 -11.78 0.08
N LEU A 167 -0.70 -13.07 -0.13
CA LEU A 167 0.09 -14.14 0.48
C LEU A 167 1.57 -14.03 0.07
N ASN A 168 1.84 -13.74 -1.20
CA ASN A 168 3.20 -13.47 -1.68
C ASN A 168 3.84 -12.27 -0.97
N ALA A 169 3.09 -11.20 -0.73
CA ALA A 169 3.61 -10.06 0.04
C ALA A 169 3.97 -10.45 1.48
N LEU A 170 3.19 -11.32 2.12
CA LEU A 170 3.51 -11.88 3.45
C LEU A 170 4.78 -12.71 3.42
N LEU A 171 4.89 -13.68 2.51
CA LEU A 171 6.06 -14.54 2.39
C LEU A 171 7.33 -13.71 2.11
N ARG A 172 7.24 -12.73 1.20
CA ARG A 172 8.35 -11.81 0.90
C ARG A 172 8.77 -10.99 2.12
N ALA A 173 7.82 -10.53 2.94
CA ALA A 173 8.13 -9.75 4.14
C ALA A 173 8.93 -10.55 5.20
N PHE A 174 8.67 -11.87 5.31
CA PHE A 174 9.46 -12.78 6.14
C PHE A 174 10.81 -13.12 5.51
N CYS A 175 10.84 -13.45 4.22
CA CYS A 175 12.08 -13.77 3.50
C CYS A 175 13.07 -12.60 3.50
N ALA A 176 12.60 -11.36 3.33
CA ALA A 176 13.43 -10.16 3.39
C ALA A 176 14.13 -9.96 4.75
N ARG A 177 13.70 -10.67 5.80
CA ARG A 177 14.32 -10.68 7.14
C ARG A 177 15.13 -11.95 7.42
N GLY A 178 15.35 -12.81 6.43
CA GLY A 178 16.01 -14.10 6.61
C GLY A 178 15.16 -15.16 7.34
N ARG A 179 13.86 -14.93 7.55
CA ARG A 179 12.96 -15.81 8.32
C ARG A 179 12.27 -16.85 7.44
N VAL A 180 13.07 -17.59 6.66
CA VAL A 180 12.56 -18.50 5.62
C VAL A 180 11.79 -19.70 6.22
N ALA A 181 12.22 -20.21 7.37
CA ALA A 181 11.53 -21.31 8.06
C ALA A 181 10.09 -20.94 8.45
N GLU A 182 9.89 -19.70 8.90
CA GLU A 182 8.58 -19.18 9.28
C GLU A 182 7.71 -18.88 8.06
N ALA A 183 8.29 -18.31 7.00
CA ALA A 183 7.61 -18.16 5.71
C ALA A 183 7.10 -19.51 5.20
N ARG A 184 7.91 -20.57 5.32
CA ARG A 184 7.51 -21.94 4.95
C ARG A 184 6.37 -22.46 5.83
N ALA A 185 6.43 -22.26 7.14
CA ALA A 185 5.35 -22.65 8.05
C ALA A 185 4.03 -21.92 7.72
N LEU A 186 4.09 -20.63 7.38
CA LEU A 186 2.93 -19.87 6.93
C LEU A 186 2.35 -20.41 5.62
N PHE A 187 3.21 -20.70 4.64
CA PHE A 187 2.77 -21.30 3.39
C PHE A 187 2.01 -22.61 3.63
N HIS A 188 2.56 -23.51 4.46
CA HIS A 188 1.87 -24.74 4.86
C HIS A 188 0.53 -24.45 5.54
N ARG A 189 0.53 -23.59 6.57
CA ARG A 189 -0.68 -23.23 7.33
C ARG A 189 -1.83 -22.73 6.45
N TYR A 190 -1.55 -21.79 5.54
CA TYR A 190 -2.59 -21.23 4.68
C TYR A 190 -3.01 -22.18 3.55
N CYS A 191 -2.16 -23.13 3.15
CA CYS A 191 -2.55 -24.22 2.27
C CYS A 191 -3.45 -25.26 2.99
N ASP A 192 -3.10 -25.61 4.24
CA ASP A 192 -3.85 -26.56 5.08
C ASP A 192 -5.23 -26.02 5.50
N ALA A 193 -5.35 -24.70 5.74
CA ALA A 193 -6.56 -24.03 6.23
C ALA A 193 -7.71 -23.92 5.19
N GLY A 194 -7.63 -24.65 4.07
CA GLY A 194 -8.79 -24.85 3.19
C GLY A 194 -8.79 -24.01 1.92
N VAL A 195 -7.62 -23.65 1.38
CA VAL A 195 -7.56 -22.94 0.09
C VAL A 195 -6.55 -23.55 -0.87
N VAL A 196 -6.67 -24.86 -1.08
CA VAL A 196 -5.93 -25.55 -2.16
C VAL A 196 -6.15 -24.83 -3.50
N SER A 197 -7.34 -24.28 -3.73
CA SER A 197 -7.70 -23.49 -4.91
C SER A 197 -6.93 -22.17 -5.00
N GLU A 198 -6.76 -21.43 -3.91
CA GLU A 198 -6.01 -20.17 -3.91
C GLU A 198 -4.50 -20.40 -3.87
N ALA A 199 -4.02 -21.46 -3.21
CA ALA A 199 -2.62 -21.89 -3.27
C ALA A 199 -2.23 -22.28 -4.71
N TYR A 200 -3.12 -22.97 -5.43
CA TYR A 200 -2.99 -23.26 -6.85
C TYR A 200 -3.00 -21.97 -7.69
N ARG A 201 -3.94 -21.05 -7.45
CA ARG A 201 -4.00 -19.75 -8.16
C ARG A 201 -2.73 -18.92 -7.95
N CYS A 202 -2.22 -18.92 -6.71
CA CYS A 202 -1.00 -18.23 -6.33
C CYS A 202 0.23 -18.81 -7.03
N PHE A 203 0.30 -20.12 -7.17
CA PHE A 203 1.34 -20.77 -7.95
C PHE A 203 1.26 -20.42 -9.43
N ARG A 204 0.05 -20.41 -9.99
CA ARG A 204 -0.20 -20.08 -11.40
C ARG A 204 0.24 -18.65 -11.73
N GLU A 205 -0.16 -17.68 -10.91
CA GLU A 205 0.21 -16.26 -11.09
C GLU A 205 1.73 -16.03 -10.98
N ILE A 206 2.43 -16.74 -10.08
CA ILE A 206 3.90 -16.65 -10.00
C ILE A 206 4.53 -17.10 -11.33
N ILE A 207 4.04 -18.19 -11.92
CA ILE A 207 4.54 -18.72 -13.18
C ILE A 207 4.19 -17.80 -14.36
N GLU A 208 2.95 -17.31 -14.42
CA GLU A 208 2.50 -16.36 -15.45
C GLU A 208 3.29 -15.02 -15.42
N MET A 209 3.81 -14.64 -14.25
CA MET A 209 4.68 -13.47 -14.07
C MET A 209 6.16 -13.76 -14.41
N GLY A 210 6.47 -14.91 -15.02
CA GLY A 210 7.82 -15.31 -15.44
C GLY A 210 8.73 -15.76 -14.29
N MET A 211 8.18 -15.98 -13.09
CA MET A 211 8.96 -16.46 -11.95
C MET A 211 8.84 -17.98 -11.86
N VAL A 212 9.95 -18.68 -11.66
CA VAL A 212 9.94 -20.14 -11.49
C VAL A 212 9.76 -20.49 -10.00
N PRO A 213 8.63 -21.10 -9.59
CA PRO A 213 8.48 -21.60 -8.22
C PRO A 213 9.49 -22.72 -7.96
N THR A 214 10.00 -22.80 -6.72
CA THR A 214 10.94 -23.88 -6.37
C THR A 214 10.28 -25.26 -6.41
N GLU A 215 11.04 -26.30 -6.79
CA GLU A 215 10.57 -27.70 -6.83
C GLU A 215 9.99 -28.16 -5.48
N ARG A 216 10.57 -27.65 -4.37
CA ARG A 216 10.07 -27.91 -3.02
C ARG A 216 8.68 -27.34 -2.78
N ALA A 217 8.42 -26.11 -3.23
CA ALA A 217 7.11 -25.49 -3.11
C ALA A 217 6.07 -26.21 -3.99
N PHE A 218 6.47 -26.69 -5.18
CA PHE A 218 5.63 -27.51 -6.04
C PHE A 218 5.23 -28.83 -5.38
N ARG A 219 6.17 -29.58 -4.78
CA ARG A 219 5.85 -30.84 -4.09
C ARG A 219 4.83 -30.66 -2.97
N VAL A 220 4.86 -29.51 -2.29
CA VAL A 220 3.90 -29.19 -1.24
C VAL A 220 2.50 -28.99 -1.85
N LEU A 221 2.38 -28.15 -2.88
CA LEU A 221 1.11 -27.94 -3.59
C LEU A 221 0.58 -29.21 -4.25
N GLU A 222 1.45 -30.00 -4.87
CA GLU A 222 1.12 -31.32 -5.44
C GLU A 222 0.55 -32.26 -4.36
N GLY A 223 1.17 -32.29 -3.17
CA GLY A 223 0.64 -33.06 -2.04
C GLY A 223 -0.78 -32.66 -1.65
N PHE A 224 -1.08 -31.36 -1.67
CA PHE A 224 -2.42 -30.84 -1.40
C PHE A 224 -3.43 -31.20 -2.49
N LEU A 225 -3.11 -30.93 -3.76
CA LEU A 225 -3.98 -31.21 -4.90
C LEU A 225 -4.26 -32.71 -5.06
N ARG A 226 -3.28 -33.57 -4.77
CA ARG A 226 -3.49 -35.03 -4.78
C ARG A 226 -4.44 -35.48 -3.67
N ARG A 227 -4.39 -34.88 -2.48
CA ARG A 227 -5.34 -35.18 -1.38
C ARG A 227 -6.76 -34.75 -1.72
N THR A 228 -6.93 -33.62 -2.40
CA THR A 228 -8.25 -33.13 -2.86
C THR A 228 -8.69 -33.74 -4.21
N ARG A 229 -7.91 -34.67 -4.77
CA ARG A 229 -8.16 -35.35 -6.06
C ARG A 229 -8.21 -34.41 -7.28
N GLU A 230 -7.57 -33.25 -7.18
CA GLU A 230 -7.47 -32.27 -8.27
C GLU A 230 -6.24 -32.53 -9.16
N TYR A 231 -6.14 -33.74 -9.71
CA TYR A 231 -4.97 -34.17 -10.48
C TYR A 231 -4.72 -33.33 -11.75
N GLY A 232 -5.77 -32.81 -12.39
CA GLY A 232 -5.63 -31.94 -13.56
C GLY A 232 -4.83 -30.67 -13.28
N LYS A 233 -5.03 -30.07 -12.09
CA LYS A 233 -4.30 -28.89 -11.63
C LYS A 233 -2.82 -29.18 -11.33
N VAL A 234 -2.50 -30.42 -10.92
CA VAL A 234 -1.11 -30.86 -10.69
C VAL A 234 -0.35 -30.90 -12.01
N GLU A 235 -0.94 -31.52 -13.03
CA GLU A 235 -0.31 -31.65 -14.35
C GLU A 235 -0.16 -30.28 -15.03
N GLU A 236 -1.16 -29.40 -14.88
CA GLU A 236 -1.10 -28.05 -15.41
C GLU A 236 0.07 -27.24 -14.82
N ILE A 237 0.19 -27.18 -13.48
CA ILE A 237 1.30 -26.44 -12.84
C ILE A 237 2.65 -27.08 -13.19
N ARG A 238 2.71 -28.42 -13.24
CA ARG A 238 3.93 -29.14 -13.64
C ARG A 238 4.36 -28.75 -15.04
N GLN A 239 3.42 -28.58 -15.97
CA GLN A 239 3.69 -28.15 -17.33
C GLN A 239 4.10 -26.67 -17.39
N MET A 240 3.38 -25.78 -16.68
CA MET A 240 3.71 -24.36 -16.61
C MET A 240 5.12 -24.12 -16.04
N MET A 241 5.52 -24.87 -15.01
CA MET A 241 6.87 -24.78 -14.43
C MET A 241 7.96 -25.20 -15.43
N LYS A 242 7.72 -26.24 -16.23
CA LYS A 242 8.66 -26.65 -17.29
C LYS A 242 8.82 -25.56 -18.34
N VAL A 243 7.70 -24.96 -18.77
CA VAL A 243 7.71 -23.85 -19.75
C VAL A 243 8.50 -22.65 -19.20
N ALA A 244 8.21 -22.21 -17.98
CA ALA A 244 8.92 -21.09 -17.37
C ALA A 244 10.42 -21.36 -17.10
N GLN A 245 10.81 -22.62 -16.84
CA GLN A 245 12.23 -23.00 -16.74
C GLN A 245 12.95 -22.97 -18.08
N LEU A 246 12.26 -23.30 -19.18
CA LEU A 246 12.82 -23.23 -20.53
C LEU A 246 12.95 -21.78 -21.01
N GLU A 247 11.97 -20.93 -20.70
CA GLU A 247 12.01 -19.49 -21.01
C GLU A 247 13.11 -18.75 -20.22
N GLY A 248 13.33 -19.12 -18.95
CA GLY A 248 14.42 -18.56 -18.14
C GLY A 248 15.82 -18.89 -18.68
N HIS A 249 16.00 -20.05 -19.31
CA HIS A 249 17.28 -20.43 -19.93
C HIS A 249 17.52 -19.74 -21.29
N GLN A 250 16.47 -19.42 -22.05
CA GLN A 250 16.59 -18.70 -23.33
C GLN A 250 16.99 -17.23 -23.13
N ILE A 251 16.54 -16.58 -22.05
CA ILE A 251 16.89 -15.18 -21.73
C ILE A 251 18.36 -15.06 -21.29
N GLU A 252 18.93 -16.09 -20.67
CA GLU A 252 20.36 -16.11 -20.31
C GLU A 252 21.28 -16.42 -21.50
N GLU A 253 20.82 -17.16 -22.51
CA GLU A 253 21.59 -17.46 -23.72
C GLU A 253 21.60 -16.31 -24.75
N GLU A 254 20.54 -15.49 -24.82
CA GLU A 254 20.50 -14.30 -25.69
C GLU A 254 21.17 -13.05 -25.07
N ALA A 255 21.55 -13.12 -23.79
CA ALA A 255 22.22 -12.03 -23.06
C ALA A 255 23.75 -12.20 -22.94
N VAL A 256 24.33 -13.23 -23.58
CA VAL A 256 25.78 -13.52 -23.62
C VAL A 256 26.35 -13.26 -25.01
#